data_AF-A0A964YTP4-F1
#
_entry.id   AF-A0A964YTP4-F1
#
_cell.length_a   1.000
_cell.length_b   1.000
_cell.length_c   1.000
_cell.angle_alpha   90.00
_cell.angle_beta   90.00
_cell.angle_gamma   90.00
#
_symmetry.space_group_name_H-M   'P 1'
#
loop_
_entity.id
_entity.type
_entity.pdbx_description
1 polymer ?
#
loop_
_entity_poly.entity_id
_entity_poly.type
_entity_poly.pdbx_seq_one_letter_code
_entity_poly.pdbx_strand_id
1 'polypeptide(L)'
;KDLKKRFGQGRERKTEIKVFDTISATKVIIANRKLYVDTEEGFIGYGLRKNEPVGDCSEIDDIICFFSSGKMMVTKVADKKFVGKGLVYAAVWKKGDTRTIYHMFYQDGIGGDTYMKRFYVNSITRDTEYDLTKGTKSSKLLYFSVHPNGEREVITVLLRPRPHLKRLKWDIDLGELLIKGRNSAGNRVTKEIVQKIVQKEVGGSTLAARKIWYDEVVGRLNDEGRGRFIGDFKGDDRILTLYKNGDYRLSSFDLSNHFDEDMIHLEKWVPRRPISCVYFDPEKEINFVKRFLCEVLSDKRVSFISETEGSYLQAVSTAYRPEVRVVFNKLLKETKNLPDLVLNLADMIDVKGMKAQGNQVTKMKVKEIILTHAIGEGKEPWPMEDEVPFEIEGEIEKGAMDEDPSAGETSVEWDFTKKNDDGTPTLFD
;
A
#
# COMPACT_ATOMS: atom_id res chain seq x y z
N LYS A 1 -18.30 17.34 51.93
CA LYS A 1 -18.08 15.87 51.85
C LYS A 1 -19.39 15.10 51.68
N ASP A 2 -20.48 15.47 52.35
CA ASP A 2 -21.79 14.78 52.21
C ASP A 2 -22.46 14.85 50.83
N LEU A 3 -22.36 15.97 50.12
CA LEU A 3 -22.89 16.11 48.76
C LEU A 3 -22.29 15.07 47.79
N LYS A 4 -21.00 14.78 47.89
CA LYS A 4 -20.32 13.79 47.03
C LYS A 4 -20.76 12.35 47.34
N LYS A 5 -21.10 12.05 48.59
CA LYS A 5 -21.68 10.76 49.00
C LYS A 5 -23.13 10.60 48.52
N ARG A 6 -23.94 11.67 48.61
CA ARG A 6 -25.37 11.63 48.23
C ARG A 6 -25.59 11.62 46.71
N PHE A 7 -24.74 12.28 45.93
CA PHE A 7 -24.95 12.48 44.49
C PHE A 7 -23.87 11.86 43.58
N GLY A 8 -22.83 11.22 44.16
CA GLY A 8 -21.74 10.59 43.40
C GLY A 8 -21.90 9.09 43.13
N GLN A 9 -22.75 8.40 43.89
CA GLN A 9 -22.94 6.95 43.75
C GLN A 9 -23.69 6.64 42.43
N GLY A 10 -23.08 5.84 41.56
CA GLY A 10 -23.63 5.52 40.22
C GLY A 10 -23.44 6.59 39.14
N ARG A 11 -22.79 7.72 39.46
CA ARG A 11 -22.36 8.74 38.49
C ARG A 11 -20.86 8.65 38.24
N GLU A 12 -20.43 7.48 37.81
CA GLU A 12 -19.05 7.30 37.35
C GLU A 12 -18.79 8.14 36.10
N ARG A 13 -17.52 8.50 35.92
CA ARG A 13 -17.10 9.32 34.80
C ARG A 13 -17.37 8.55 33.51
N LYS A 14 -18.29 9.05 32.68
CA LYS A 14 -18.63 8.48 31.37
C LYS A 14 -17.55 8.75 30.30
N THR A 15 -16.59 9.62 30.61
CA THR A 15 -15.52 10.02 29.68
C THR A 15 -14.23 9.31 30.05
N GLU A 16 -13.58 8.72 29.05
CA GLU A 16 -12.27 8.11 29.18
C GLU A 16 -11.18 9.18 29.17
N ILE A 17 -10.15 9.03 30.01
CA ILE A 17 -8.96 9.89 29.97
C ILE A 17 -7.92 9.16 29.14
N LYS A 18 -7.88 9.44 27.83
CA LYS A 18 -6.75 9.02 26.99
C LYS A 18 -5.59 10.00 27.19
N VAL A 19 -4.40 9.46 27.45
CA VAL A 19 -3.16 10.24 27.46
C VAL A 19 -2.78 10.45 26.00
N PHE A 20 -2.86 11.70 25.53
CA PHE A 20 -2.29 12.05 24.23
C PHE A 20 -0.77 12.03 24.38
N ASP A 21 -0.09 11.24 23.55
CA ASP A 21 1.35 11.43 23.38
C ASP A 21 1.60 12.88 22.91
N THR A 22 2.82 13.38 23.08
CA THR A 22 3.29 14.64 22.50
C THR A 22 3.34 14.48 20.98
N ILE A 23 2.16 14.48 20.37
CA ILE A 23 1.95 14.44 18.94
C ILE A 23 2.62 15.70 18.41
N SER A 24 3.75 15.53 17.71
CA SER A 24 4.27 16.58 16.84
C SER A 24 3.11 17.01 15.95
N ALA A 25 2.63 18.24 16.12
CA ALA A 25 1.49 18.79 15.36
C ALA A 25 1.67 18.61 13.84
N THR A 26 2.91 18.42 13.39
CA THR A 26 3.32 18.12 12.02
C THR A 26 2.87 16.73 11.52
N LYS A 27 2.63 15.74 12.40
CA LYS A 27 2.27 14.35 12.01
C LYS A 27 0.75 14.06 11.99
N VAL A 28 -0.08 15.02 12.41
CA VAL A 28 -1.54 14.82 12.60
C VAL A 28 -2.41 15.73 11.72
N ILE A 29 -1.81 16.54 10.85
CA ILE A 29 -2.59 17.28 9.85
C ILE A 29 -3.02 16.32 8.74
N ILE A 30 -4.33 16.17 8.59
CA ILE A 30 -4.97 15.37 7.55
C ILE A 30 -4.57 15.93 6.17
N ALA A 31 -4.15 15.04 5.26
CA ALA A 31 -3.84 15.39 3.87
C ALA A 31 -5.14 15.74 3.12
N ASN A 32 -5.57 16.99 3.24
CA ASN A 32 -6.84 17.46 2.69
C ASN A 32 -6.73 17.96 1.24
N ARG A 33 -5.51 18.03 0.68
CA ARG A 33 -5.25 18.63 -0.64
C ARG A 33 -4.49 17.66 -1.53
N LYS A 34 -4.65 17.80 -2.85
CA LYS A 34 -3.88 17.06 -3.84
C LYS A 34 -2.72 17.90 -4.34
N LEU A 35 -1.56 17.29 -4.47
CA LEU A 35 -0.38 17.86 -5.09
C LEU A 35 -0.50 17.72 -6.60
N TYR A 36 -0.27 18.83 -7.29
CA TYR A 36 -0.20 18.89 -8.74
C TYR A 36 1.19 19.34 -9.16
N VAL A 37 1.65 18.81 -10.30
CA VAL A 37 2.99 19.04 -10.82
C VAL A 37 2.88 19.40 -12.29
N ASP A 38 3.62 20.42 -12.69
CA ASP A 38 3.84 20.82 -14.07
C ASP A 38 5.31 20.58 -14.41
N THR A 39 5.58 19.52 -15.17
CA THR A 39 6.93 19.11 -15.55
C THR A 39 7.52 20.00 -16.65
N GLU A 40 6.68 20.57 -17.52
CA GLU A 40 7.10 21.40 -18.65
C GLU A 40 7.53 22.79 -18.19
N GLU A 41 6.65 23.46 -17.44
CA GLU A 41 6.92 24.79 -16.92
C GLU A 41 7.73 24.75 -15.62
N GLY A 42 7.72 23.63 -14.89
CA GLY A 42 8.47 23.48 -13.64
C GLY A 42 7.78 24.09 -12.41
N PHE A 43 6.45 24.03 -12.37
CA PHE A 43 5.64 24.47 -11.23
C PHE A 43 5.16 23.27 -10.40
N ILE A 44 5.06 23.49 -9.09
CA ILE A 44 4.46 22.53 -8.16
C ILE A 44 3.50 23.25 -7.22
N GLY A 45 2.45 22.56 -6.78
CA GLY A 45 1.56 23.08 -5.75
C GLY A 45 0.17 22.48 -5.80
N TYR A 46 -0.69 22.86 -4.86
CA TYR A 46 -2.08 22.39 -4.80
C TYR A 46 -3.06 23.25 -5.64
N GLY A 47 -2.62 24.41 -6.12
CA GLY A 47 -3.42 25.35 -6.92
C GLY A 47 -3.46 25.03 -8.42
N LEU A 48 -2.62 24.10 -8.90
CA LEU A 48 -2.48 23.75 -10.31
C LEU A 48 -3.53 22.69 -10.72
N ARG A 49 -4.81 23.06 -10.69
CA ARG A 49 -5.93 22.14 -10.99
C ARG A 49 -6.01 21.66 -12.44
N LYS A 50 -5.19 22.19 -13.34
CA LYS A 50 -5.19 21.83 -14.77
C LYS A 50 -4.44 20.53 -15.05
N ASN A 51 -3.59 20.07 -14.13
CA ASN A 51 -2.72 18.91 -14.34
C ASN A 51 -3.24 17.71 -13.55
N GLU A 52 -2.66 16.53 -13.82
CA GLU A 52 -3.00 15.32 -13.07
C GLU A 52 -2.47 15.38 -11.63
N PRO A 53 -3.25 14.92 -10.64
CA PRO A 53 -2.81 14.88 -9.25
C PRO A 53 -1.77 13.77 -9.05
N VAL A 54 -0.62 14.12 -8.46
CA VAL A 54 0.48 13.17 -8.20
C VAL A 54 0.28 12.42 -6.89
N GLY A 55 -0.34 13.05 -5.88
CA GLY A 55 -0.60 12.44 -4.59
C GLY A 55 -1.27 13.39 -3.60
N ASP A 56 -1.70 12.87 -2.46
CA ASP A 56 -2.28 13.68 -1.40
C ASP A 56 -1.17 14.37 -0.58
N CYS A 57 -1.38 15.64 -0.25
CA CYS A 57 -0.42 16.49 0.46
C CYS A 57 -1.12 17.40 1.48
N SER A 58 -0.38 17.77 2.52
CA SER A 58 -0.73 18.78 3.52
C SER A 58 0.07 20.07 3.29
N GLU A 59 -0.40 21.19 3.84
CA GLU A 59 0.29 22.49 3.73
C GLU A 59 1.67 22.53 4.41
N ILE A 60 1.92 21.57 5.29
CA ILE A 60 3.17 21.45 6.06
C ILE A 60 4.15 20.47 5.44
N ASP A 61 3.71 19.69 4.47
CA ASP A 61 4.55 18.66 3.86
C ASP A 61 5.67 19.27 3.02
N ASP A 62 6.72 18.48 2.87
CA ASP A 62 7.85 18.79 2.01
C ASP A 62 7.72 18.01 0.71
N ILE A 63 8.05 18.64 -0.41
CA ILE A 63 8.06 18.05 -1.74
C ILE A 63 9.51 17.89 -2.16
N ILE A 64 9.88 16.68 -2.57
CA ILE A 64 11.17 16.42 -3.24
C ILE A 64 11.01 16.60 -4.73
N CYS A 65 11.96 17.29 -5.35
CA CYS A 65 12.00 17.57 -6.78
C CYS A 65 13.34 17.12 -7.37
N PHE A 66 13.29 16.47 -8.53
CA PHE A 66 14.46 16.04 -9.30
C PHE A 66 14.43 16.68 -10.68
N PHE A 67 15.58 17.17 -11.12
CA PHE A 67 15.73 17.87 -12.40
C PHE A 67 16.54 17.05 -13.41
N SER A 68 16.30 17.28 -14.69
CA SER A 68 17.01 16.66 -15.81
C SER A 68 18.51 17.00 -15.83
N SER A 69 18.90 18.08 -15.15
CA SER A 69 20.30 18.47 -14.93
C SER A 69 21.04 17.57 -13.91
N GLY A 70 20.34 16.64 -13.25
CA GLY A 70 20.92 15.81 -12.19
C GLY A 70 21.00 16.51 -10.83
N LYS A 71 20.24 17.59 -10.65
CA LYS A 71 20.06 18.27 -9.37
C LYS A 71 18.80 17.80 -8.67
N MET A 72 18.79 17.95 -7.35
CA MET A 72 17.59 17.79 -6.51
C MET A 72 17.36 19.02 -5.64
N MET A 73 16.10 19.24 -5.27
CA MET A 73 15.67 20.25 -4.30
C MET A 73 14.56 19.66 -3.45
N VAL A 74 14.47 20.09 -2.19
CA VAL A 74 13.28 19.87 -1.37
C VAL A 74 12.68 21.21 -1.00
N THR A 75 11.37 21.36 -1.15
CA THR A 75 10.66 22.61 -0.88
C THR A 75 9.36 22.33 -0.14
N LYS A 76 8.92 23.26 0.71
CA LYS A 76 7.60 23.18 1.33
C LYS A 76 6.49 23.26 0.28
N VAL A 77 5.38 22.56 0.51
CA VAL A 77 4.14 22.70 -0.28
C VAL A 77 3.65 24.15 -0.27
N ALA A 78 3.24 24.64 -1.43
CA ALA A 78 2.67 25.97 -1.65
C ALA A 78 1.52 25.91 -2.67
N ASP A 79 0.79 27.01 -2.86
CA ASP A 79 -0.32 27.08 -3.81
C ASP A 79 0.15 26.90 -5.25
N LYS A 80 1.12 27.73 -5.66
CA LYS A 80 1.87 27.60 -6.91
C LYS A 80 3.28 28.11 -6.65
N LYS A 81 4.28 27.23 -6.81
CA LYS A 81 5.69 27.57 -6.66
C LYS A 81 6.47 27.11 -7.87
N PHE A 82 7.30 28.01 -8.40
CA PHE A 82 8.27 27.66 -9.44
C PHE A 82 9.50 27.05 -8.78
N VAL A 83 9.90 25.86 -9.22
CA VAL A 83 11.09 25.16 -8.71
C VAL A 83 12.24 25.14 -9.70
N GLY A 84 11.96 25.32 -10.99
CA GLY A 84 12.96 25.32 -12.05
C GLY A 84 12.53 24.50 -13.26
N LYS A 85 13.12 24.80 -14.41
CA LYS A 85 12.82 24.11 -15.67
C LYS A 85 13.43 22.71 -15.72
N GLY A 86 12.79 21.81 -16.47
CA GLY A 86 13.27 20.43 -16.65
C GLY A 86 13.04 19.56 -15.42
N LEU A 87 11.88 19.72 -14.78
CA LEU A 87 11.45 18.90 -13.66
C LEU A 87 11.11 17.50 -14.17
N VAL A 88 11.75 16.47 -13.61
CA VAL A 88 11.57 15.07 -14.01
C VAL A 88 10.61 14.35 -13.06
N TYR A 89 10.74 14.61 -11.77
CA TYR A 89 9.92 13.97 -10.76
C TYR A 89 9.70 14.92 -9.59
N ALA A 90 8.47 14.93 -9.06
CA ALA A 90 8.16 15.57 -7.80
C ALA A 90 7.15 14.75 -7.01
N ALA A 91 7.37 14.59 -5.71
CA ALA A 91 6.46 13.88 -4.82
C ALA A 91 6.57 14.37 -3.38
N VAL A 92 5.59 14.02 -2.55
CA VAL A 92 5.63 14.27 -1.11
C VAL A 92 6.75 13.45 -0.49
N TRP A 93 7.62 14.11 0.27
CA TRP A 93 8.80 13.54 0.89
C TRP A 93 8.70 13.57 2.40
N LYS A 94 8.91 12.40 3.02
CA LYS A 94 8.97 12.26 4.47
C LYS A 94 10.43 12.35 4.92
N LYS A 95 10.74 13.32 5.78
CA LYS A 95 12.07 13.46 6.36
C LYS A 95 12.42 12.19 7.17
N GLY A 96 13.59 11.61 6.91
CA GLY A 96 14.04 10.37 7.53
C GLY A 96 13.63 9.10 6.80
N ASP A 97 12.97 9.19 5.63
CA ASP A 97 12.64 8.02 4.84
C ASP A 97 13.89 7.41 4.17
N THR A 98 14.25 6.22 4.62
CA THR A 98 15.35 5.42 4.06
C THR A 98 14.86 4.24 3.22
N ARG A 99 13.53 4.02 3.10
CA ARG A 99 12.97 2.92 2.29
C ARG A 99 12.78 3.31 0.84
N THR A 100 12.36 4.56 0.58
CA THR A 100 12.25 5.03 -0.79
C THR A 100 13.64 5.13 -1.42
N ILE A 101 13.91 4.22 -2.35
CA ILE A 101 15.16 4.16 -3.09
C ILE A 101 14.93 4.76 -4.47
N TYR A 102 15.80 5.67 -4.83
CA TYR A 102 15.85 6.28 -6.15
C TYR A 102 16.93 5.59 -6.96
N HIS A 103 16.53 5.13 -8.15
CA HIS A 103 17.44 4.58 -9.14
C HIS A 103 17.70 5.65 -10.19
N MET A 104 18.98 5.92 -10.44
CA MET A 104 19.39 7.01 -11.30
C MET A 104 20.53 6.58 -12.20
N PHE A 105 20.38 6.85 -13.49
CA PHE A 105 21.47 6.87 -14.46
C PHE A 105 21.71 8.28 -14.92
N TYR A 106 22.97 8.69 -14.92
CA TYR A 106 23.36 10.02 -15.34
C TYR A 106 24.62 9.97 -16.18
N GLN A 107 24.70 10.90 -17.12
CA GLN A 107 25.92 11.22 -17.84
C GLN A 107 26.62 12.38 -17.10
N ASP A 108 27.89 12.19 -16.77
CA ASP A 108 28.69 13.21 -16.11
C ASP A 108 29.39 14.11 -17.14
N GLY A 109 28.87 15.32 -17.35
CA GLY A 109 29.35 16.25 -18.37
C GLY A 109 29.03 15.89 -19.82
N ILE A 110 29.38 16.78 -20.76
CA ILE A 110 29.10 16.60 -22.18
C ILE A 110 29.97 15.47 -22.74
N GLY A 111 29.34 14.38 -23.16
CA GLY A 111 30.04 13.23 -23.74
C GLY A 111 30.87 12.43 -22.73
N GLY A 112 30.68 12.67 -21.43
CA GLY A 112 31.37 11.90 -20.39
C GLY A 112 30.75 10.53 -20.15
N ASP A 113 31.34 9.83 -19.18
CA ASP A 113 30.93 8.48 -18.79
C ASP A 113 29.50 8.46 -18.22
N THR A 114 28.80 7.34 -18.44
CA THR A 114 27.51 7.08 -17.80
C THR A 114 27.72 6.33 -16.49
N TYR A 115 27.06 6.81 -15.44
CA TYR A 115 27.06 6.24 -14.11
C TYR A 115 25.66 5.81 -13.70
N MET A 116 25.59 4.79 -12.86
CA MET A 116 24.37 4.34 -12.20
C MET A 116 24.50 4.44 -10.68
N LYS A 117 23.38 4.70 -10.01
CA LYS A 117 23.36 4.88 -8.57
C LYS A 117 21.99 4.50 -7.99
N ARG A 118 22.02 3.83 -6.84
CA ARG A 118 20.89 3.59 -5.96
C ARG A 118 21.07 4.39 -4.69
N PHE A 119 20.15 5.28 -4.39
CA PHE A 119 20.28 6.14 -3.22
C PHE A 119 18.97 6.46 -2.54
N TYR A 120 19.06 6.76 -1.24
CA TYR A 120 17.97 7.30 -0.44
C TYR A 120 18.27 8.74 -0.03
N VAL A 121 17.23 9.48 0.35
CA VAL A 121 17.32 10.88 0.79
C VAL A 121 16.84 10.96 2.23
N ASN A 122 17.79 10.98 3.17
CA ASN A 122 17.49 10.97 4.61
C ASN A 122 17.05 12.35 5.13
N SER A 123 17.94 13.34 5.10
CA SER A 123 17.66 14.68 5.60
C SER A 123 18.35 15.71 4.74
N ILE A 124 17.65 16.81 4.48
CA ILE A 124 18.13 17.87 3.63
C ILE A 124 17.59 19.23 4.10
N THR A 125 18.31 20.29 3.78
CA THR A 125 17.83 21.66 3.99
C THR A 125 16.85 22.01 2.88
N ARG A 126 15.76 22.68 3.25
CA ARG A 126 14.75 23.14 2.28
C ARG A 126 15.32 24.23 1.38
N ASP A 127 14.76 24.36 0.18
CA ASP A 127 15.04 25.41 -0.81
C ASP A 127 16.51 25.53 -1.22
N THR A 128 17.26 24.45 -1.06
CA THR A 128 18.66 24.36 -1.47
C THR A 128 18.81 23.31 -2.56
N GLU A 129 19.56 23.67 -3.60
CA GLU A 129 19.88 22.77 -4.71
C GLU A 129 21.06 21.88 -4.35
N TYR A 130 20.92 20.58 -4.59
CA TYR A 130 22.00 19.61 -4.40
C TYR A 130 22.29 18.85 -5.67
N ASP A 131 23.56 18.68 -5.97
CA ASP A 131 24.02 17.87 -7.10
C ASP A 131 24.01 16.38 -6.73
N LEU A 132 23.40 15.55 -7.58
CA LEU A 132 23.40 14.09 -7.44
C LEU A 132 24.47 13.40 -8.28
N THR A 133 25.08 14.16 -9.21
CA THR A 133 26.15 13.75 -10.11
C THR A 133 27.52 14.01 -9.47
N LYS A 134 28.62 13.96 -10.23
CA LYS A 134 29.97 14.26 -9.70
C LYS A 134 30.28 15.76 -9.64
N GLY A 135 29.36 16.63 -10.06
CA GLY A 135 29.57 18.08 -10.07
C GLY A 135 30.17 18.63 -11.36
N THR A 136 30.32 17.79 -12.40
CA THR A 136 30.80 18.23 -13.71
C THR A 136 29.71 19.09 -14.39
N LYS A 137 30.11 20.21 -14.99
CA LYS A 137 29.15 21.08 -15.71
C LYS A 137 28.50 20.32 -16.86
N SER A 138 27.21 20.57 -17.07
CA SER A 138 26.40 19.99 -18.16
C SER A 138 26.19 18.47 -18.06
N SER A 139 26.17 17.93 -16.85
CA SER A 139 25.65 16.59 -16.59
C SER A 139 24.16 16.49 -16.94
N LYS A 140 23.74 15.28 -17.33
CA LYS A 140 22.36 15.00 -17.74
C LYS A 140 21.86 13.73 -17.09
N LEU A 141 20.61 13.75 -16.64
CA LEU A 141 19.87 12.58 -16.20
C LEU A 141 19.43 11.78 -17.44
N LEU A 142 19.76 10.49 -17.49
CA LEU A 142 19.40 9.61 -18.60
C LEU A 142 18.21 8.71 -18.25
N TYR A 143 18.11 8.30 -16.99
CA TYR A 143 17.04 7.44 -16.50
C TYR A 143 16.83 7.69 -15.02
N PHE A 144 15.56 7.68 -14.60
CA PHE A 144 15.16 7.85 -13.22
C PHE A 144 13.93 7.02 -12.92
N SER A 145 13.98 6.27 -11.83
CA SER A 145 12.84 5.51 -11.31
C SER A 145 12.83 5.57 -9.78
N VAL A 146 11.64 5.42 -9.22
CA VAL A 146 11.37 5.56 -7.78
C VAL A 146 10.75 4.27 -7.27
N HIS A 147 11.35 3.74 -6.22
CA HIS A 147 11.04 2.44 -5.65
C HIS A 147 10.76 2.60 -4.14
N PRO A 148 9.50 2.77 -3.72
CA PRO A 148 9.13 3.02 -2.32
C PRO A 148 9.62 1.96 -1.34
N ASN A 149 9.79 0.71 -1.79
CA ASN A 149 10.29 -0.40 -0.98
C ASN A 149 11.67 -0.89 -1.41
N GLY A 150 12.41 -0.12 -2.22
CA GLY A 150 13.69 -0.55 -2.76
C GLY A 150 13.57 -1.84 -3.58
N GLU A 151 12.53 -1.90 -4.41
CA GLU A 151 12.29 -2.95 -5.39
C GLU A 151 13.54 -3.19 -6.27
N ARG A 152 13.75 -4.45 -6.65
CA ARG A 152 14.77 -4.82 -7.63
C ARG A 152 14.30 -4.37 -9.00
N GLU A 153 15.22 -3.91 -9.83
CA GLU A 153 14.87 -3.45 -11.17
C GLU A 153 15.93 -3.90 -12.17
N VAL A 154 15.49 -4.58 -13.23
CA VAL A 154 16.32 -4.99 -14.35
C VAL A 154 16.07 -4.05 -15.52
N ILE A 155 17.15 -3.48 -16.03
CA ILE A 155 17.10 -2.42 -17.04
C ILE A 155 17.99 -2.79 -18.22
N THR A 156 17.50 -2.57 -19.43
CA THR A 156 18.25 -2.74 -20.66
C THR A 156 18.89 -1.40 -21.07
N VAL A 157 20.22 -1.38 -21.16
CA VAL A 157 20.97 -0.22 -21.66
C VAL A 157 21.25 -0.39 -23.14
N LEU A 158 20.80 0.56 -23.97
CA LEU A 158 21.05 0.59 -25.40
C LEU A 158 22.07 1.69 -25.72
N LEU A 159 23.19 1.32 -26.34
CA LEU A 159 24.20 2.25 -26.82
C LEU A 159 23.92 2.73 -28.23
N ARG A 160 24.40 3.95 -28.53
CA ARG A 160 24.42 4.43 -29.90
C ARG A 160 25.37 3.56 -30.74
N PRO A 161 24.95 3.04 -31.90
CA PRO A 161 25.81 2.19 -32.72
C PRO A 161 27.05 2.94 -33.20
N ARG A 162 28.22 2.37 -32.93
CA ARG A 162 29.52 2.83 -33.44
C ARG A 162 30.35 1.65 -33.93
N PRO A 163 31.20 1.81 -34.95
CA PRO A 163 31.92 0.69 -35.59
C PRO A 163 32.81 -0.13 -34.66
N HIS A 164 33.30 0.45 -33.55
CA HIS A 164 34.17 -0.23 -32.59
C HIS A 164 33.42 -0.98 -31.47
N LEU A 165 32.09 -0.87 -31.42
CA LEU A 165 31.28 -1.45 -30.35
C LEU A 165 30.86 -2.89 -30.67
N LYS A 166 31.31 -3.84 -29.84
CA LYS A 166 30.93 -5.27 -29.96
C LYS A 166 29.60 -5.62 -29.29
N ARG A 167 29.17 -4.87 -28.26
CA ARG A 167 27.91 -5.08 -27.54
C ARG A 167 27.13 -3.77 -27.53
N LEU A 168 25.97 -3.76 -28.18
CA LEU A 168 25.11 -2.58 -28.30
C LEU A 168 24.01 -2.53 -27.24
N LYS A 169 23.62 -3.69 -26.72
CA LYS A 169 22.60 -3.82 -25.68
C LYS A 169 23.02 -4.84 -24.63
N TRP A 170 22.73 -4.56 -23.38
CA TRP A 170 22.84 -5.52 -22.29
C TRP A 170 21.92 -5.11 -21.14
N ASP A 171 21.64 -6.08 -20.28
CA ASP A 171 20.76 -5.90 -19.15
C ASP A 171 21.62 -5.69 -17.90
N ILE A 172 21.22 -4.76 -17.06
CA ILE A 172 21.83 -4.46 -15.76
C ILE A 172 20.78 -4.70 -14.70
N ASP A 173 21.14 -5.48 -13.70
CA ASP A 173 20.35 -5.63 -12.51
C ASP A 173 20.79 -4.63 -11.44
N LEU A 174 19.87 -3.74 -11.06
CA LEU A 174 20.10 -2.79 -9.98
C LEU A 174 20.02 -3.44 -8.60
N GLY A 175 19.37 -4.60 -8.46
CA GLY A 175 19.27 -5.32 -7.19
C GLY A 175 20.62 -5.63 -6.55
N GLU A 176 21.62 -5.95 -7.37
CA GLU A 176 23.00 -6.23 -6.94
C GLU A 176 23.78 -4.97 -6.49
N LEU A 177 23.34 -3.78 -6.91
CA LEU A 177 24.02 -2.55 -6.57
C LEU A 177 23.70 -2.15 -5.12
N LEU A 178 24.73 -1.86 -4.32
CA LEU A 178 24.55 -1.38 -2.95
C LEU A 178 23.79 -0.05 -2.90
N ILE A 179 22.81 0.02 -2.00
CA ILE A 179 22.09 1.25 -1.67
C ILE A 179 23.03 2.14 -0.85
N LYS A 180 23.29 3.37 -1.32
CA LYS A 180 24.17 4.33 -0.64
C LYS A 180 23.47 5.67 -0.42
N GLY A 181 24.08 6.58 0.33
CA GLY A 181 23.55 7.94 0.48
C GLY A 181 23.69 8.78 -0.80
N ARG A 182 22.91 9.87 -0.89
CA ARG A 182 22.94 10.82 -2.02
C ARG A 182 24.32 11.38 -2.37
N ASN A 183 25.27 11.45 -1.44
CA ASN A 183 26.62 11.99 -1.71
C ASN A 183 27.56 10.94 -2.34
N SER A 184 27.14 9.68 -2.43
CA SER A 184 27.99 8.64 -3.01
C SER A 184 28.21 8.88 -4.50
N ALA A 185 29.45 8.67 -4.95
CA ALA A 185 29.73 8.51 -6.37
C ALA A 185 28.96 7.29 -6.91
N GLY A 186 28.48 7.39 -8.15
CA GLY A 186 27.83 6.28 -8.86
C GLY A 186 28.84 5.28 -9.39
N ASN A 187 28.39 4.06 -9.68
CA ASN A 187 29.18 3.04 -10.35
C ASN A 187 29.19 3.32 -11.86
N ARG A 188 30.35 3.19 -12.51
CA ARG A 188 30.47 3.42 -13.95
C ARG A 188 29.78 2.29 -14.72
N VAL A 189 28.87 2.64 -15.62
CA VAL A 189 28.17 1.70 -16.51
C VAL A 189 28.93 1.52 -17.81
N THR A 190 29.19 2.64 -18.49
CA THR A 190 29.89 2.65 -19.77
C THR A 190 30.59 4.00 -19.99
N LYS A 191 31.62 4.01 -20.83
CA LYS A 191 32.26 5.23 -21.33
C LYS A 191 31.61 5.75 -22.62
N GLU A 192 30.78 4.92 -23.23
CA GLU A 192 30.17 5.20 -24.52
C GLU A 192 28.85 5.94 -24.38
N ILE A 193 28.42 6.55 -25.48
CA ILE A 193 27.17 7.31 -25.51
C ILE A 193 25.99 6.34 -25.49
N VAL A 194 25.21 6.41 -24.42
CA VAL A 194 23.93 5.72 -24.28
C VAL A 194 22.89 6.39 -25.15
N GLN A 195 22.14 5.61 -25.92
CA GLN A 195 21.02 6.07 -26.73
C GLN A 195 19.74 6.11 -25.92
N LYS A 196 19.38 4.99 -25.27
CA LYS A 196 18.16 4.86 -24.46
C LYS A 196 18.37 3.83 -23.37
N ILE A 197 17.66 4.02 -22.27
CA ILE A 197 17.61 3.09 -21.14
C ILE A 197 16.15 2.68 -20.99
N VAL A 198 15.87 1.37 -20.99
CA VAL A 198 14.51 0.82 -20.97
C VAL A 198 14.35 -0.11 -19.78
N GLN A 199 13.31 0.11 -18.98
CA GLN A 199 12.95 -0.78 -17.89
C GLN A 199 12.44 -2.11 -18.47
N LYS A 200 12.98 -3.23 -17.99
CA LYS A 200 12.60 -4.57 -18.47
C LYS A 200 11.67 -5.26 -17.49
N GLU A 201 12.05 -5.26 -16.21
CA GLU A 201 11.31 -5.95 -15.15
C GLU A 201 11.52 -5.25 -13.81
N VAL A 202 10.45 -5.17 -13.01
CA VAL A 202 10.51 -4.76 -11.61
C VAL A 202 10.27 -6.02 -10.77
N GLY A 203 11.27 -6.40 -10.00
CA GLY A 203 11.23 -7.53 -9.08
C GLY A 203 10.90 -7.11 -7.64
N GLY A 204 10.90 -8.08 -6.73
CA GLY A 204 10.55 -7.84 -5.32
C GLY A 204 11.53 -6.93 -4.54
N SER A 205 11.11 -6.52 -3.35
CA SER A 205 11.89 -5.64 -2.45
C SER A 205 13.23 -6.27 -2.03
N THR A 206 14.30 -5.48 -2.18
CA THR A 206 15.66 -5.84 -1.74
C THR A 206 15.94 -5.47 -0.27
N LEU A 207 15.02 -4.76 0.39
CA LEU A 207 15.20 -4.31 1.77
C LEU A 207 14.91 -5.43 2.79
N ALA A 208 15.54 -5.32 3.96
CA ALA A 208 15.27 -6.23 5.07
C ALA A 208 13.82 -6.07 5.59
N ALA A 209 13.27 -7.17 6.13
CA ALA A 209 11.96 -7.14 6.75
C ALA A 209 11.98 -6.23 7.99
N ARG A 210 10.93 -5.42 8.17
CA ARG A 210 10.78 -4.54 9.34
C ARG A 210 9.78 -5.16 10.29
N LYS A 211 10.14 -5.17 11.57
CA LYS A 211 9.21 -5.49 12.65
C LYS A 211 8.22 -4.34 12.84
N ILE A 212 6.94 -4.66 12.88
CA ILE A 212 5.88 -3.67 13.04
C ILE A 212 5.00 -4.04 14.22
N TRP A 213 4.70 -3.02 15.02
CA TRP A 213 3.80 -3.08 16.16
C TRP A 213 2.64 -2.13 15.97
N TYR A 214 1.50 -2.49 16.54
CA TYR A 214 0.29 -1.69 16.59
C TYR A 214 0.10 -1.12 17.98
N ASP A 215 -0.02 0.20 18.07
CA ASP A 215 -0.38 0.89 19.30
C ASP A 215 -1.90 1.07 19.38
N GLU A 216 -2.54 0.31 20.28
CA GLU A 216 -3.99 0.35 20.50
C GLU A 216 -4.48 1.69 21.08
N VAL A 217 -3.61 2.46 21.76
CA VAL A 217 -3.99 3.75 22.35
C VAL A 217 -4.09 4.83 21.28
N VAL A 218 -3.14 4.82 20.34
CA VAL A 218 -3.02 5.83 19.28
C VAL A 218 -3.74 5.41 17.99
N GLY A 219 -3.97 4.11 17.79
CA GLY A 219 -4.57 3.58 16.57
C GLY A 219 -3.63 3.62 15.36
N ARG A 220 -2.31 3.52 15.59
CA ARG A 220 -1.26 3.66 14.57
C ARG A 220 -0.19 2.59 14.67
N LEU A 221 0.50 2.35 13.55
CA LEU A 221 1.66 1.46 13.49
C LEU A 221 2.93 2.17 13.98
N ASN A 222 3.82 1.40 14.58
CA ASN A 222 5.17 1.83 14.95
C ASN A 222 6.19 0.71 14.73
N ASP A 223 7.47 1.08 14.79
CA ASP A 223 8.61 0.18 14.67
C ASP A 223 9.51 0.20 15.92
N GLU A 224 9.08 0.87 16.98
CA GLU A 224 9.84 1.07 18.22
C GLU A 224 9.47 0.05 19.31
N GLY A 225 8.71 -0.99 18.97
CA GLY A 225 8.34 -2.03 19.93
C GLY A 225 7.18 -1.68 20.87
N ARG A 226 6.38 -0.66 20.54
CA ARG A 226 5.28 -0.21 21.41
C ARG A 226 3.97 -0.88 21.01
N GLY A 227 3.25 -1.46 21.97
CA GLY A 227 1.97 -2.12 21.72
C GLY A 227 2.10 -3.56 21.21
N ARG A 228 1.13 -4.02 20.42
CA ARG A 228 1.02 -5.42 19.97
C ARG A 228 1.90 -5.68 18.75
N PHE A 229 2.73 -6.71 18.80
CA PHE A 229 3.51 -7.14 17.64
C PHE A 229 2.60 -7.76 16.56
N ILE A 230 2.70 -7.28 15.32
CA ILE A 230 1.89 -7.78 14.20
C ILE A 230 2.68 -8.80 13.39
N GLY A 231 3.96 -8.52 13.14
CA GLY A 231 4.82 -9.37 12.35
C GLY A 231 5.98 -8.62 11.68
N ASP A 232 6.72 -9.38 10.88
CA ASP A 232 7.80 -8.89 10.02
C ASP A 232 7.25 -8.61 8.61
N PHE A 233 7.40 -7.38 8.12
CA PHE A 233 6.88 -6.92 6.83
C PHE A 233 8.00 -6.63 5.84
N LYS A 234 7.85 -7.13 4.61
CA LYS A 234 8.78 -6.91 3.50
C LYS A 234 8.02 -6.67 2.19
N GLY A 235 8.54 -5.79 1.34
CA GLY A 235 8.03 -5.57 -0.02
C GLY A 235 6.54 -5.24 -0.07
N ASP A 236 5.76 -6.13 -0.67
CA ASP A 236 4.32 -5.97 -0.91
C ASP A 236 3.44 -6.62 0.15
N ASP A 237 4.02 -7.03 1.29
CA ASP A 237 3.27 -7.53 2.43
C ASP A 237 2.18 -6.52 2.84
N ARG A 238 0.99 -7.04 3.20
CA ARG A 238 -0.17 -6.22 3.59
C ARG A 238 -0.64 -6.57 4.98
N ILE A 239 -1.35 -5.65 5.60
CA ILE A 239 -2.02 -5.83 6.88
C ILE A 239 -3.49 -6.10 6.61
N LEU A 240 -4.00 -7.19 7.18
CA LEU A 240 -5.42 -7.51 7.17
C LEU A 240 -6.08 -6.86 8.40
N THR A 241 -7.02 -5.98 8.11
CA THR A 241 -7.89 -5.34 9.11
C THR A 241 -9.30 -5.84 8.93
N LEU A 242 -9.92 -6.32 10.01
CA LEU A 242 -11.32 -6.74 10.05
C LEU A 242 -12.13 -5.74 10.88
N TYR A 243 -13.35 -5.42 10.44
CA TYR A 243 -14.24 -4.44 11.07
C TYR A 243 -15.54 -5.08 11.61
N LYS A 244 -16.15 -4.43 12.61
CA LYS A 244 -17.43 -4.88 13.24
C LYS A 244 -18.59 -4.97 12.25
N ASN A 245 -18.59 -4.12 11.23
CA ASN A 245 -19.64 -4.06 10.21
C ASN A 245 -19.54 -5.18 9.16
N GLY A 246 -18.57 -6.08 9.24
CA GLY A 246 -18.38 -7.13 8.23
C GLY A 246 -17.61 -6.69 6.99
N ASP A 247 -16.79 -5.64 7.13
CA ASP A 247 -15.81 -5.25 6.12
C ASP A 247 -14.42 -5.79 6.45
N TYR A 248 -13.63 -6.05 5.41
CA TYR A 248 -12.18 -6.15 5.54
C TYR A 248 -11.48 -5.03 4.76
N ARG A 249 -10.24 -4.72 5.15
CA ARG A 249 -9.35 -3.81 4.43
C ARG A 249 -7.95 -4.40 4.41
N LEU A 250 -7.32 -4.36 3.24
CA LEU A 250 -5.92 -4.72 3.06
C LEU A 250 -5.10 -3.45 2.88
N SER A 251 -4.44 -3.02 3.96
CA SER A 251 -3.63 -1.81 3.96
C SER A 251 -2.14 -2.12 3.80
N SER A 252 -1.38 -1.13 3.32
CA SER A 252 0.08 -1.18 3.38
C SER A 252 0.57 -1.10 4.83
N PHE A 253 1.86 -1.33 5.05
CA PHE A 253 2.47 -1.21 6.37
C PHE A 253 3.11 0.17 6.64
N ASP A 254 2.62 1.22 5.96
CA ASP A 254 3.10 2.59 6.21
C ASP A 254 2.74 3.05 7.62
N LEU A 255 3.69 3.67 8.34
CA LEU A 255 3.52 4.11 9.72
C LEU A 255 2.52 5.27 9.86
N SER A 256 2.20 5.95 8.76
CA SER A 256 1.13 6.96 8.75
C SER A 256 -0.27 6.37 8.67
N ASN A 257 -0.42 5.06 8.45
CA ASN A 257 -1.73 4.44 8.37
C ASN A 257 -2.46 4.55 9.71
N HIS A 258 -3.67 5.10 9.64
CA HIS A 258 -4.59 5.21 10.75
C HIS A 258 -5.61 4.07 10.68
N PHE A 259 -5.84 3.43 11.82
CA PHE A 259 -6.82 2.37 11.97
C PHE A 259 -7.99 2.86 12.79
N ASP A 260 -9.19 2.57 12.31
CA ASP A 260 -10.42 3.10 12.88
C ASP A 260 -10.85 2.28 14.13
N GLU A 261 -11.62 2.90 15.03
CA GLU A 261 -12.04 2.29 16.31
C GLU A 261 -13.07 1.16 16.15
N ASP A 262 -13.68 1.04 14.96
CA ASP A 262 -14.62 -0.04 14.61
C ASP A 262 -13.93 -1.34 14.21
N MET A 263 -12.59 -1.37 14.23
CA MET A 263 -11.79 -2.56 14.01
C MET A 263 -11.98 -3.61 15.12
N ILE A 264 -12.01 -4.89 14.73
CA ILE A 264 -12.05 -6.04 15.64
C ILE A 264 -10.76 -6.84 15.67
N HIS A 265 -10.01 -6.86 14.55
CA HIS A 265 -8.78 -7.65 14.45
C HIS A 265 -7.82 -7.04 13.44
N LEU A 266 -6.53 -7.22 13.72
CA LEU A 266 -5.43 -6.76 12.90
C LEU A 266 -4.33 -7.82 12.90
N GLU A 267 -3.91 -8.26 11.72
CA GLU A 267 -2.80 -9.20 11.56
C GLU A 267 -2.08 -9.02 10.22
N LYS A 268 -0.91 -9.67 10.07
CA LYS A 268 -0.25 -9.78 8.77
C LYS A 268 -1.10 -10.63 7.82
N TRP A 269 -1.45 -10.09 6.66
CA TRP A 269 -2.21 -10.81 5.66
C TRP A 269 -1.36 -11.91 5.02
N VAL A 270 -1.95 -13.11 4.91
CA VAL A 270 -1.35 -14.24 4.20
C VAL A 270 -2.35 -14.69 3.12
N PRO A 271 -2.01 -14.61 1.82
CA PRO A 271 -2.96 -14.86 0.73
C PRO A 271 -3.64 -16.22 0.77
N ARG A 272 -2.98 -17.24 1.34
CA ARG A 272 -3.48 -18.62 1.43
C ARG A 272 -4.37 -18.90 2.64
N ARG A 273 -4.55 -17.94 3.55
CA ARG A 273 -5.33 -18.13 4.78
C ARG A 273 -6.76 -17.62 4.59
N PRO A 274 -7.78 -18.50 4.50
CA PRO A 274 -9.17 -18.08 4.43
C PRO A 274 -9.66 -17.40 5.71
N ILE A 275 -10.51 -16.39 5.52
CA ILE A 275 -11.30 -15.77 6.58
C ILE A 275 -12.59 -16.58 6.73
N SER A 276 -12.87 -17.04 7.95
CA SER A 276 -14.10 -17.72 8.31
C SER A 276 -14.98 -16.76 9.11
N CYS A 277 -16.24 -16.58 8.71
CA CYS A 277 -17.16 -15.70 9.40
C CYS A 277 -18.55 -16.34 9.57
N VAL A 278 -19.27 -15.85 10.56
CA VAL A 278 -20.67 -16.13 10.83
C VAL A 278 -21.41 -14.81 10.88
N TYR A 279 -22.43 -14.64 10.05
CA TYR A 279 -23.25 -13.44 9.99
C TYR A 279 -24.73 -13.79 10.00
N PHE A 280 -25.55 -12.86 10.49
CA PHE A 280 -27.01 -12.98 10.51
C PHE A 280 -27.62 -12.30 9.29
N ASP A 281 -28.55 -12.99 8.63
CA ASP A 281 -29.35 -12.46 7.53
C ASP A 281 -30.79 -12.20 8.01
N PRO A 282 -31.27 -10.94 7.99
CA PRO A 282 -32.58 -10.57 8.50
C PRO A 282 -33.73 -11.02 7.59
N GLU A 283 -33.53 -11.19 6.27
CA GLU A 283 -34.60 -11.62 5.36
C GLU A 283 -35.06 -13.04 5.66
N LYS A 284 -34.10 -13.91 6.00
CA LYS A 284 -34.34 -15.32 6.27
C LYS A 284 -34.40 -15.64 7.77
N GLU A 285 -34.05 -14.68 8.63
CA GLU A 285 -33.82 -14.89 10.07
C GLU A 285 -32.84 -16.04 10.39
N ILE A 286 -31.84 -16.26 9.53
CA ILE A 286 -30.90 -17.39 9.64
C ILE A 286 -29.45 -16.88 9.74
N ASN A 287 -28.63 -17.58 10.53
CA ASN A 287 -27.18 -17.36 10.56
C ASN A 287 -26.49 -18.20 9.49
N PHE A 288 -25.64 -17.56 8.69
CA PHE A 288 -24.83 -18.20 7.66
C PHE A 288 -23.35 -18.26 8.07
N VAL A 289 -22.69 -19.38 7.75
CA VAL A 289 -21.25 -19.56 7.82
C VAL A 289 -20.67 -19.38 6.44
N LYS A 290 -19.61 -18.58 6.34
CA LYS A 290 -18.88 -18.33 5.10
C LYS A 290 -17.38 -18.43 5.35
N ARG A 291 -16.68 -19.04 4.41
CA ARG A 291 -15.22 -19.17 4.42
C ARG A 291 -14.71 -18.78 3.05
N PHE A 292 -13.83 -17.77 2.98
CA PHE A 292 -13.42 -17.17 1.71
C PHE A 292 -11.98 -16.64 1.77
N LEU A 293 -11.36 -16.47 0.61
CA LEU A 293 -10.08 -15.76 0.46
C LEU A 293 -10.33 -14.31 0.04
N CYS A 294 -9.45 -13.41 0.45
CA CYS A 294 -9.53 -12.00 0.01
C CYS A 294 -9.29 -11.89 -1.50
N GLU A 295 -10.33 -11.56 -2.26
CA GLU A 295 -10.24 -11.33 -3.70
C GLU A 295 -9.76 -9.90 -4.03
N VAL A 296 -10.24 -8.92 -3.26
CA VAL A 296 -9.93 -7.50 -3.51
C VAL A 296 -8.71 -7.10 -2.69
N LEU A 297 -7.60 -6.87 -3.37
CA LEU A 297 -6.34 -6.52 -2.71
C LEU A 297 -6.19 -5.01 -2.44
N SER A 298 -7.02 -4.15 -3.04
CA SER A 298 -6.88 -2.69 -2.91
C SER A 298 -7.05 -2.19 -1.47
N ASP A 299 -6.47 -1.02 -1.17
CA ASP A 299 -6.65 -0.31 0.11
C ASP A 299 -8.03 0.37 0.20
N LYS A 300 -9.09 -0.42 0.09
CA LYS A 300 -10.49 0.00 0.23
C LYS A 300 -11.19 -0.95 1.20
N ARG A 301 -12.21 -0.44 1.88
CA ARG A 301 -13.10 -1.28 2.68
C ARG A 301 -13.99 -2.10 1.74
N VAL A 302 -14.04 -3.40 1.97
CA VAL A 302 -14.81 -4.34 1.16
C VAL A 302 -15.67 -5.18 2.08
N SER A 303 -16.99 -5.07 1.92
CA SER A 303 -17.97 -5.88 2.65
C SER A 303 -17.95 -7.32 2.15
N PHE A 304 -17.93 -8.26 3.08
CA PHE A 304 -18.04 -9.69 2.79
C PHE A 304 -19.33 -10.31 3.35
N ILE A 305 -20.17 -9.53 4.02
CA ILE A 305 -21.48 -9.94 4.52
C ILE A 305 -22.59 -9.55 3.53
N SER A 306 -23.83 -9.96 3.79
CA SER A 306 -24.98 -9.51 2.99
C SER A 306 -25.17 -8.00 3.11
N GLU A 307 -25.51 -7.34 2.00
CA GLU A 307 -25.81 -5.90 1.95
C GLU A 307 -27.23 -5.57 2.44
N THR A 308 -28.02 -6.57 2.80
CA THR A 308 -29.38 -6.41 3.31
C THR A 308 -29.39 -5.60 4.62
N GLU A 309 -30.28 -4.62 4.70
CA GLU A 309 -30.45 -3.75 5.88
C GLU A 309 -30.82 -4.57 7.12
N GLY A 310 -29.99 -4.49 8.16
CA GLY A 310 -30.12 -5.29 9.39
C GLY A 310 -29.23 -6.53 9.46
N SER A 311 -28.43 -6.81 8.43
CA SER A 311 -27.37 -7.82 8.49
C SER A 311 -26.25 -7.37 9.43
N TYR A 312 -25.76 -8.29 10.27
CA TYR A 312 -24.64 -7.99 11.16
C TYR A 312 -23.72 -9.21 11.33
N LEU A 313 -22.44 -8.92 11.54
CA LEU A 313 -21.41 -9.91 11.83
C LEU A 313 -21.54 -10.39 13.27
N GLN A 314 -21.57 -11.71 13.48
CA GLN A 314 -21.58 -12.32 14.82
C GLN A 314 -20.21 -12.82 15.24
N ALA A 315 -19.49 -13.52 14.35
CA ALA A 315 -18.16 -14.03 14.61
C ALA A 315 -17.29 -13.99 13.36
N VAL A 316 -15.99 -13.78 13.54
CA VAL A 316 -15.00 -13.88 12.47
C VAL A 316 -13.72 -14.48 13.01
N SER A 317 -12.99 -15.22 12.19
CA SER A 317 -11.74 -15.87 12.55
C SER A 317 -10.87 -16.10 11.32
N THR A 318 -9.56 -15.93 11.49
CA THR A 318 -8.50 -16.24 10.53
C THR A 318 -7.68 -17.46 10.94
N ALA A 319 -8.06 -18.13 12.04
CA ALA A 319 -7.53 -19.43 12.43
C ALA A 319 -7.81 -20.54 11.39
N TYR A 320 -6.97 -21.58 11.37
CA TYR A 320 -7.06 -22.72 10.45
C TYR A 320 -8.38 -23.48 10.57
N ARG A 321 -8.71 -23.88 11.80
CA ARG A 321 -9.95 -24.60 12.17
C ARG A 321 -10.68 -23.86 13.29
N PRO A 322 -11.51 -22.85 12.96
CA PRO A 322 -12.14 -22.05 13.98
C PRO A 322 -13.33 -22.76 14.62
N GLU A 323 -13.36 -22.78 15.95
CA GLU A 323 -14.44 -23.31 16.75
C GLU A 323 -15.37 -22.21 17.27
N VAL A 324 -16.66 -22.42 17.06
CA VAL A 324 -17.71 -21.49 17.44
C VAL A 324 -18.71 -22.21 18.34
N ARG A 325 -19.11 -21.55 19.42
CA ARG A 325 -20.15 -22.02 20.33
C ARG A 325 -21.47 -21.32 20.03
N VAL A 326 -22.46 -22.10 19.63
CA VAL A 326 -23.84 -21.66 19.36
C VAL A 326 -24.67 -21.81 20.64
N VAL A 327 -25.11 -20.68 21.18
CA VAL A 327 -25.95 -20.62 22.39
C VAL A 327 -27.41 -20.50 21.95
N PHE A 328 -28.21 -21.53 22.20
CA PHE A 328 -29.62 -21.53 21.84
C PHE A 328 -30.47 -20.68 22.80
N ASN A 329 -31.61 -20.18 22.31
CA ASN A 329 -32.53 -19.42 23.14
C ASN A 329 -33.36 -20.35 24.04
N LYS A 330 -33.05 -20.38 25.34
CA LYS A 330 -33.70 -21.26 26.33
C LYS A 330 -35.17 -20.91 26.65
N LEU A 331 -35.73 -19.85 26.06
CA LEU A 331 -37.11 -19.40 26.27
C LEU A 331 -38.13 -20.13 25.37
N LEU A 332 -37.70 -20.74 24.27
CA LEU A 332 -38.59 -21.46 23.34
C LEU A 332 -38.70 -22.94 23.73
N LYS A 333 -39.88 -23.54 23.55
CA LYS A 333 -40.15 -24.95 23.92
C LYS A 333 -39.22 -25.95 23.21
N GLU A 334 -38.81 -25.65 21.98
CA GLU A 334 -37.97 -26.54 21.15
C GLU A 334 -36.48 -26.52 21.54
N THR A 335 -36.00 -25.43 22.15
CA THR A 335 -34.57 -25.21 22.47
C THR A 335 -34.26 -25.21 23.97
N LYS A 336 -35.26 -25.47 24.81
CA LYS A 336 -35.19 -25.33 26.28
C LYS A 336 -34.16 -26.27 26.95
N ASN A 337 -33.95 -27.47 26.38
CA ASN A 337 -33.09 -28.52 26.95
C ASN A 337 -31.87 -28.88 26.08
N LEU A 338 -31.60 -28.12 25.02
CA LEU A 338 -30.46 -28.41 24.15
C LEU A 338 -29.16 -27.84 24.75
N PRO A 339 -28.08 -28.64 24.84
CA PRO A 339 -26.78 -28.12 25.21
C PRO A 339 -26.26 -27.17 24.14
N ASP A 340 -25.38 -26.24 24.55
CA ASP A 340 -24.69 -25.35 23.62
C ASP A 340 -23.88 -26.19 22.63
N LEU A 341 -24.00 -25.88 21.34
CA LEU A 341 -23.36 -26.66 20.28
C LEU A 341 -22.00 -26.04 19.94
N VAL A 342 -20.93 -26.83 20.01
CA VAL A 342 -19.61 -26.42 19.55
C VAL A 342 -19.43 -26.94 18.12
N LEU A 343 -19.21 -26.02 17.18
CA LEU A 343 -19.08 -26.31 15.76
C LEU A 343 -17.72 -25.85 15.25
N ASN A 344 -17.07 -26.67 14.44
CA ASN A 344 -15.89 -26.30 13.68
C ASN A 344 -16.32 -25.77 12.31
N LEU A 345 -16.02 -24.51 12.01
CA LEU A 345 -16.45 -23.89 10.75
C LEU A 345 -15.74 -24.52 9.53
N ALA A 346 -14.52 -25.03 9.71
CA ALA A 346 -13.77 -25.66 8.62
C ALA A 346 -14.44 -26.95 8.12
N ASP A 347 -15.15 -27.67 9.00
CA ASP A 347 -15.84 -28.91 8.65
C ASP A 347 -17.22 -28.64 8.02
N MET A 348 -17.77 -27.44 8.23
CA MET A 348 -19.09 -27.06 7.71
C MET A 348 -19.06 -26.54 6.27
N ILE A 349 -17.95 -25.90 5.87
CA ILE A 349 -17.84 -25.27 4.57
C ILE A 349 -16.39 -25.21 4.09
N ASP A 350 -16.20 -25.61 2.84
CA ASP A 350 -14.96 -25.38 2.12
C ASP A 350 -14.80 -23.90 1.73
N VAL A 351 -13.60 -23.54 1.27
CA VAL A 351 -13.31 -22.19 0.83
C VAL A 351 -14.14 -21.89 -0.43
N LYS A 352 -15.09 -20.96 -0.32
CA LYS A 352 -15.91 -20.47 -1.42
C LYS A 352 -15.48 -19.06 -1.83
N GLY A 353 -15.95 -18.61 -2.99
CA GLY A 353 -15.77 -17.23 -3.45
C GLY A 353 -16.40 -16.21 -2.49
N MET A 354 -15.84 -14.99 -2.48
CA MET A 354 -16.22 -13.93 -1.56
C MET A 354 -17.67 -13.46 -1.76
N LYS A 355 -18.32 -13.72 -2.89
CA LYS A 355 -19.74 -13.37 -3.13
C LYS A 355 -20.74 -14.45 -2.71
N ALA A 356 -20.26 -15.64 -2.31
CA ALA A 356 -21.15 -16.73 -1.90
C ALA A 356 -21.88 -16.39 -0.58
N GLN A 357 -23.16 -16.79 -0.46
CA GLN A 357 -23.94 -16.64 0.77
C GLN A 357 -23.47 -17.59 1.90
N GLY A 358 -22.78 -18.68 1.54
CA GLY A 358 -22.31 -19.67 2.51
C GLY A 358 -23.33 -20.75 2.86
N ASN A 359 -23.11 -21.47 3.96
CA ASN A 359 -23.95 -22.57 4.44
C ASN A 359 -24.70 -22.15 5.72
N GLN A 360 -25.89 -22.70 5.96
CA GLN A 360 -26.66 -22.37 7.16
C GLN A 360 -26.00 -22.99 8.41
N VAL A 361 -25.85 -22.21 9.48
CA VAL A 361 -25.31 -22.69 10.77
C VAL A 361 -26.26 -23.72 11.38
N THR A 362 -27.51 -23.30 11.63
CA THR A 362 -28.56 -24.11 12.23
C THR A 362 -29.92 -23.62 11.78
N LYS A 363 -30.90 -24.52 11.63
CA LYS A 363 -32.31 -24.16 11.38
C LYS A 363 -33.03 -23.58 12.61
N MET A 364 -32.42 -23.73 13.79
CA MET A 364 -33.01 -23.38 15.09
C MET A 364 -32.71 -21.92 15.46
N LYS A 365 -33.58 -21.28 16.25
CA LYS A 365 -33.36 -19.91 16.71
C LYS A 365 -32.20 -19.86 17.73
N VAL A 366 -31.15 -19.14 17.35
CA VAL A 366 -29.95 -18.93 18.15
C VAL A 366 -30.07 -17.63 18.93
N LYS A 367 -29.54 -17.61 20.17
CA LYS A 367 -29.44 -16.38 20.96
C LYS A 367 -28.16 -15.62 20.62
N GLU A 368 -27.03 -16.32 20.63
CA GLU A 368 -25.71 -15.73 20.37
C GLU A 368 -24.75 -16.80 19.85
N ILE A 369 -23.81 -16.37 19.02
CA ILE A 369 -22.75 -17.19 18.46
C ILE A 369 -21.43 -16.60 18.92
N ILE A 370 -20.67 -17.36 19.71
CA ILE A 370 -19.45 -16.88 20.38
C ILE A 370 -18.25 -17.67 19.84
N LEU A 371 -17.21 -16.97 19.41
CA LEU A 371 -15.93 -17.58 19.06
C LEU A 371 -15.25 -18.10 20.33
N THR A 372 -14.77 -19.35 20.31
CA THR A 372 -14.18 -19.98 21.51
C THR A 372 -12.70 -19.62 21.72
N HIS A 373 -12.05 -19.10 20.69
CA HIS A 373 -10.63 -18.76 20.63
C HIS A 373 -10.46 -17.31 20.13
N ALA A 374 -9.22 -16.79 20.12
CA ALA A 374 -8.96 -15.47 19.56
C ALA A 374 -9.00 -15.53 18.02
N ILE A 375 -9.38 -14.42 17.37
CA ILE A 375 -9.65 -14.36 15.92
C ILE A 375 -8.49 -14.95 15.08
N GLY A 376 -7.23 -14.68 15.45
CA GLY A 376 -6.04 -15.17 14.74
C GLY A 376 -5.36 -16.41 15.34
N GLU A 377 -5.78 -16.87 16.51
CA GLU A 377 -5.09 -17.94 17.27
C GLU A 377 -6.09 -19.04 17.64
N GLY A 378 -6.24 -20.02 16.75
CA GLY A 378 -7.02 -21.23 17.01
C GLY A 378 -6.28 -22.23 17.90
N LYS A 379 -6.97 -23.29 18.32
CA LYS A 379 -6.35 -24.41 19.05
C LYS A 379 -5.25 -25.09 18.24
N GLU A 380 -5.45 -25.16 16.92
CA GLU A 380 -4.50 -25.72 15.99
C GLU A 380 -3.79 -24.58 15.23
N PRO A 381 -2.44 -24.54 15.25
CA PRO A 381 -1.70 -23.60 14.42
C PRO A 381 -1.86 -23.95 12.95
N TRP A 382 -1.62 -22.97 12.08
CA TRP A 382 -1.55 -23.23 10.65
C TRP A 382 -0.42 -24.22 10.34
N PRO A 383 -0.65 -25.23 9.47
CA PRO A 383 0.43 -26.08 8.98
C PRO A 383 1.51 -25.23 8.30
N MET A 384 2.76 -25.67 8.35
CA MET A 384 3.86 -25.01 7.63
C MET A 384 3.57 -25.02 6.12
N GLU A 385 3.99 -23.96 5.42
CA GLU A 385 3.55 -23.63 4.05
C GLU A 385 3.76 -24.73 2.98
N ASP A 386 4.58 -25.75 3.28
CA ASP A 386 4.91 -26.86 2.38
C ASP A 386 3.91 -28.05 2.44
N GLU A 387 2.97 -28.07 3.39
CA GLU A 387 2.06 -29.22 3.63
C GLU A 387 0.58 -28.93 3.35
N VAL A 388 0.24 -27.89 2.58
CA VAL A 388 -1.16 -27.57 2.26
C VAL A 388 -1.54 -28.10 0.87
N PRO A 389 -2.09 -29.32 0.72
CA PRO A 389 -2.75 -29.71 -0.51
C PRO A 389 -4.11 -29.01 -0.55
N PHE A 390 -4.31 -28.10 -1.50
CA PHE A 390 -5.64 -27.62 -1.83
C PHE A 390 -5.87 -27.80 -3.34
N GLU A 391 -6.66 -28.81 -3.66
CA GLU A 391 -7.28 -28.99 -4.97
C GLU A 391 -8.53 -28.10 -5.00
N ILE A 392 -8.57 -27.15 -5.94
CA ILE A 392 -9.78 -26.37 -6.21
C ILE A 392 -10.52 -27.11 -7.33
N GLU A 393 -11.57 -27.85 -6.99
CA GLU A 393 -12.63 -28.18 -7.95
C GLU A 393 -13.61 -26.99 -8.00
N GLY A 394 -13.47 -26.17 -9.04
CA GLY A 394 -14.37 -25.03 -9.27
C GLY A 394 -13.70 -23.99 -10.17
N GLU A 395 -14.10 -23.98 -11.43
CA GLU A 395 -13.64 -23.11 -12.51
C GLU A 395 -13.46 -21.66 -12.05
N ILE A 396 -12.21 -21.19 -12.10
CA ILE A 396 -11.95 -19.79 -12.42
C ILE A 396 -11.97 -19.75 -13.94
N GLU A 397 -13.12 -19.38 -14.50
CA GLU A 397 -13.21 -18.94 -15.89
C GLU A 397 -12.15 -17.85 -16.09
N LYS A 398 -11.09 -18.22 -16.81
CA LYS A 398 -10.28 -17.25 -17.53
C LYS A 398 -11.23 -16.58 -18.50
N GLY A 399 -11.58 -15.32 -18.22
CA GLY A 399 -12.23 -14.47 -19.20
C GLY A 399 -11.43 -14.52 -20.49
N ALA A 400 -12.01 -15.15 -21.51
CA ALA A 400 -11.55 -15.06 -22.87
C ALA A 400 -11.62 -13.59 -23.28
N MET A 401 -10.47 -12.98 -23.54
CA MET A 401 -10.43 -11.79 -24.38
C MET A 401 -10.52 -12.31 -25.81
N ASP A 402 -11.68 -12.06 -26.43
CA ASP A 402 -11.86 -12.13 -27.87
C ASP A 402 -10.80 -11.23 -28.54
N GLU A 403 -10.03 -11.83 -29.45
CA GLU A 403 -9.26 -11.12 -30.46
C GLU A 403 -10.25 -10.56 -31.49
N ASP A 404 -10.29 -9.24 -31.65
CA ASP A 404 -10.48 -8.65 -32.98
C ASP A 404 -9.63 -7.35 -33.08
N PRO A 405 -8.94 -7.11 -34.21
CA PRO A 405 -7.82 -6.19 -34.29
C PRO A 405 -8.24 -4.83 -34.88
N SER A 406 -8.19 -3.76 -34.10
CA SER A 406 -7.94 -2.41 -34.62
C SER A 406 -7.76 -1.40 -33.48
N ALA A 407 -6.97 -0.35 -33.76
CA ALA A 407 -6.76 0.86 -32.99
C ALA A 407 -5.58 0.88 -31.98
N GLY A 408 -4.39 1.13 -32.55
CA GLY A 408 -3.58 2.30 -32.19
C GLY A 408 -3.01 2.40 -30.78
N GLU A 409 -1.76 1.94 -30.63
CA GLU A 409 -0.88 2.26 -29.51
C GLU A 409 -0.81 3.77 -29.25
N THR A 410 -1.18 4.23 -28.05
CA THR A 410 -0.77 5.54 -27.53
C THR A 410 0.30 5.35 -26.46
N SER A 411 1.55 5.25 -26.90
CA SER A 411 2.73 5.49 -26.07
C SER A 411 2.96 6.98 -25.94
N VAL A 412 2.94 7.52 -24.71
CA VAL A 412 3.36 8.91 -24.46
C VAL A 412 4.89 8.96 -24.38
N GLU A 413 5.51 9.42 -25.46
CA GLU A 413 6.94 9.74 -25.51
C GLU A 413 7.20 11.19 -25.07
N TRP A 414 8.16 11.39 -24.17
CA TRP A 414 8.70 12.71 -23.84
C TRP A 414 10.07 12.86 -24.51
N ASP A 415 10.15 13.65 -25.59
CA ASP A 415 11.40 13.96 -26.31
C ASP A 415 11.73 15.46 -26.18
N PHE A 416 12.81 15.78 -25.48
CA PHE A 416 13.24 17.15 -25.16
C PHE A 416 14.06 17.83 -26.28
N THR A 417 13.79 17.52 -27.56
CA THR A 417 14.60 18.04 -28.66
C THR A 417 13.82 18.58 -29.86
N LYS A 418 12.84 19.47 -29.67
CA LYS A 418 12.37 20.35 -30.78
C LYS A 418 12.18 21.80 -30.35
N LYS A 419 12.82 22.70 -31.10
CA LYS A 419 12.49 24.13 -31.18
C LYS A 419 11.24 24.28 -32.04
N ASN A 420 10.32 25.12 -31.58
CA ASN A 420 9.15 25.57 -32.33
C ASN A 420 9.57 26.37 -33.57
N ASP A 421 8.87 26.17 -34.68
CA ASP A 421 8.72 27.18 -35.71
C ASP A 421 7.27 27.17 -36.20
N ASP A 422 6.73 28.38 -36.36
CA ASP A 422 5.33 28.71 -36.60
C ASP A 422 4.84 28.30 -38.00
N GLY A 423 3.53 28.12 -38.15
CA GLY A 423 2.88 28.13 -39.47
C GLY A 423 1.51 27.46 -39.53
N THR A 424 0.45 28.22 -39.24
CA THR A 424 -0.90 27.95 -39.74
C THR A 424 -0.94 27.85 -41.27
N PRO A 425 -1.83 27.03 -41.85
CA PRO A 425 -2.99 27.65 -42.51
C PRO A 425 -4.31 26.86 -42.36
N THR A 426 -5.36 27.50 -42.86
CA THR A 426 -6.80 27.38 -42.61
C THR A 426 -7.54 26.30 -43.43
N LEU A 427 -8.77 26.06 -42.95
CA LEU A 427 -9.94 25.39 -43.56
C LEU A 427 -10.09 25.49 -45.09
N PHE A 428 -10.75 24.45 -45.62
CA PHE A 428 -11.17 24.14 -47.02
C PHE A 428 -10.10 23.43 -47.86
N ASP A 429 -10.10 22.09 -47.85
CA ASP A 429 -10.84 21.21 -48.78
C ASP A 429 -10.93 19.78 -48.21
#